data_AF-A0A3C0WQB1-F1
#
_entry.id   AF-A0A3C0WQB1-F1
#
_cell.length_a   1.000
_cell.length_b   1.000
_cell.length_c   1.000
_cell.angle_alpha   90.00
_cell.angle_beta   90.00
_cell.angle_gamma   90.00
#
_symmetry.space_group_name_H-M   'P 1'
#
loop_
_entity.id
_entity.type
_entity.pdbx_description
1 polymer ?
#
loop_
_entity_poly.entity_id
_entity_poly.type
_entity_poly.pdbx_seq_one_letter_code
_entity_poly.pdbx_strand_id
1 'polypeptide(L)'
;PRIQAALQQISAERGALDLTFLKEWPAEQAHAWLTAFKGVGPKTAAIVLQFALGIPAFPVDTHIYRVSGRLGLRPPKMTVEQAHVHLAKLFPPEEYGPAHLNLIRLGREICHARKPNCPVCPLQDVCDYFRDVISAP
;
A
#
# COMPACT_ATOMS: atom_id res chain seq x y z
N PRO A 1 -14.10 -22.21 2.15
CA PRO A 1 -12.90 -21.37 2.40
C PRO A 1 -13.03 -20.00 1.71
N ARG A 2 -12.40 -18.92 2.23
CA ARG A 2 -12.59 -17.56 1.68
C ARG A 2 -12.23 -17.42 0.19
N ILE A 3 -11.15 -18.07 -0.24
CA ILE A 3 -10.73 -18.08 -1.66
C ILE A 3 -11.81 -18.70 -2.55
N GLN A 4 -12.31 -19.89 -2.21
CA GLN A 4 -13.37 -20.57 -2.98
C GLN A 4 -14.65 -19.73 -3.06
N ALA A 5 -15.04 -19.08 -1.96
CA ALA A 5 -16.22 -18.21 -1.96
C ALA A 5 -16.05 -17.01 -2.91
N ALA A 6 -14.88 -16.38 -2.92
CA ALA A 6 -14.59 -15.31 -3.87
C ALA A 6 -14.64 -15.80 -5.32
N LEU A 7 -14.02 -16.94 -5.64
CA LEU A 7 -14.08 -17.52 -6.99
C LEU A 7 -15.51 -17.85 -7.42
N GLN A 8 -16.32 -18.44 -6.54
CA GLN A 8 -17.73 -18.74 -6.81
C GLN A 8 -18.55 -17.49 -7.07
N GLN A 9 -18.36 -16.43 -6.28
CA GLN A 9 -19.04 -15.15 -6.47
C GLN A 9 -18.63 -14.49 -7.79
N ILE A 10 -17.34 -14.46 -8.12
CA ILE A 10 -16.86 -13.92 -9.42
C ILE A 10 -17.49 -14.70 -10.58
N SER A 11 -17.45 -16.03 -10.54
CA SER A 11 -18.04 -16.87 -11.58
C SER A 11 -19.56 -16.66 -11.70
N ALA A 12 -20.27 -16.49 -10.59
CA ALA A 12 -21.71 -16.23 -10.60
C ALA A 12 -22.07 -14.87 -11.19
N GLU A 13 -21.28 -13.82 -10.91
CA GLU A 13 -21.53 -12.46 -11.40
C GLU A 13 -21.06 -12.25 -12.86
N ARG A 14 -19.97 -12.92 -13.27
CA ARG A 14 -19.26 -12.62 -14.53
C ARG A 14 -19.23 -13.76 -15.53
N GLY A 15 -19.54 -14.99 -15.10
CA GLY A 15 -19.47 -16.19 -15.96
C GLY A 15 -18.05 -16.71 -16.22
N ALA A 16 -17.00 -16.00 -15.81
CA ALA A 16 -15.61 -16.38 -15.96
C ALA A 16 -14.75 -15.88 -14.80
N LEU A 17 -13.64 -16.57 -14.52
CA LEU A 17 -12.64 -16.16 -13.52
C LEU A 17 -11.66 -15.16 -14.12
N ASP A 18 -12.19 -14.00 -14.50
CA ASP A 18 -11.42 -12.89 -15.07
C ASP A 18 -11.79 -11.57 -14.40
N LEU A 19 -10.80 -10.70 -14.20
CA LEU A 19 -10.95 -9.38 -13.60
C LEU A 19 -10.66 -8.24 -14.58
N THR A 20 -10.33 -8.53 -15.85
CA THR A 20 -9.92 -7.47 -16.80
C THR A 20 -11.03 -6.49 -17.13
N PHE A 21 -12.30 -6.89 -16.98
CA PHE A 21 -13.47 -6.01 -17.12
C PHE A 21 -13.41 -4.78 -16.19
N LEU A 22 -12.70 -4.88 -15.06
CA LEU A 22 -12.54 -3.75 -14.12
C LEU A 22 -11.73 -2.59 -14.71
N LYS A 23 -10.96 -2.81 -15.78
CA LYS A 23 -10.20 -1.75 -16.48
C LYS A 23 -11.10 -0.72 -17.15
N GLU A 24 -12.35 -1.07 -17.41
CA GLU A 24 -13.32 -0.19 -18.04
C GLU A 24 -14.06 0.68 -17.02
N TRP A 25 -13.85 0.46 -15.72
CA TRP A 25 -14.55 1.15 -14.65
C TRP A 25 -13.71 2.29 -14.05
N PRO A 26 -14.35 3.33 -13.49
CA PRO A 26 -13.70 4.26 -12.60
C PRO A 26 -12.96 3.53 -11.46
N ALA A 27 -11.75 3.98 -11.13
CA ALA A 27 -10.88 3.32 -10.14
C ALA A 27 -11.57 3.12 -8.77
N GLU A 28 -12.35 4.11 -8.33
CA GLU A 28 -13.13 4.04 -7.09
C GLU A 28 -14.21 2.94 -7.14
N GLN A 29 -14.91 2.81 -8.28
CA GLN A 29 -15.91 1.77 -8.47
C GLN A 29 -15.27 0.38 -8.52
N ALA A 30 -14.15 0.22 -9.22
CA ALA A 30 -13.40 -1.04 -9.26
C ALA A 30 -12.87 -1.42 -7.87
N HIS A 31 -12.37 -0.44 -7.10
CA HIS A 31 -11.95 -0.64 -5.72
C HIS A 31 -13.12 -1.11 -4.84
N ALA A 32 -14.26 -0.43 -4.90
CA ALA A 32 -15.45 -0.77 -4.13
C ALA A 32 -15.92 -2.20 -4.39
N TRP A 33 -15.98 -2.61 -5.67
CA TRP A 33 -16.34 -3.97 -6.06
C TRP A 33 -15.37 -5.02 -5.50
N LEU A 34 -14.06 -4.78 -5.58
CA LEU A 34 -13.05 -5.68 -4.99
C LEU A 34 -13.19 -5.78 -3.47
N THR A 35 -13.47 -4.68 -2.77
CA THR A 35 -13.62 -4.69 -1.31
C THR A 35 -14.92 -5.31 -0.81
N ALA A 36 -15.90 -5.57 -1.68
CA ALA A 36 -17.13 -6.28 -1.32
C ALA A 36 -16.87 -7.77 -1.02
N PHE A 37 -15.77 -8.34 -1.53
CA PHE A 37 -15.42 -9.73 -1.30
C PHE A 37 -14.90 -9.95 0.13
N LYS A 38 -15.50 -10.92 0.84
CA LYS A 38 -15.11 -11.25 2.21
C LYS A 38 -13.63 -11.66 2.31
N GLY A 39 -12.81 -10.80 2.91
CA GLY A 39 -11.37 -11.00 3.08
C GLY A 39 -10.51 -10.17 2.14
N VAL A 40 -11.11 -9.37 1.26
CA VAL A 40 -10.42 -8.38 0.45
C VAL A 40 -10.56 -7.01 1.14
N GLY A 41 -9.49 -6.55 1.77
CA GLY A 41 -9.42 -5.21 2.33
C GLY A 41 -8.84 -4.18 1.36
N PRO A 42 -8.80 -2.88 1.75
CA PRO A 42 -8.30 -1.79 0.89
C PRO A 42 -6.92 -2.05 0.30
N LYS A 43 -5.99 -2.59 1.11
CA LYS A 43 -4.64 -2.97 0.63
C LYS A 43 -4.69 -4.01 -0.47
N THR A 44 -5.50 -5.06 -0.32
CA THR A 44 -5.57 -6.14 -1.31
C THR A 44 -6.20 -5.63 -2.61
N ALA A 45 -7.27 -4.85 -2.51
CA ALA A 45 -7.89 -4.21 -3.67
C ALA A 45 -6.89 -3.31 -4.43
N ALA A 46 -6.17 -2.43 -3.72
CA ALA A 46 -5.17 -1.57 -4.32
C ALA A 46 -4.02 -2.35 -5.00
N ILE A 47 -3.59 -3.48 -4.43
CA ILE A 47 -2.59 -4.35 -5.08
C ILE A 47 -3.10 -4.90 -6.42
N VAL A 48 -4.35 -5.40 -6.46
CA VAL A 48 -4.95 -5.94 -7.68
C VAL A 48 -5.07 -4.85 -8.74
N LEU A 49 -5.60 -3.68 -8.37
CA LEU A 49 -5.72 -2.53 -9.26
C LEU A 49 -4.36 -2.12 -9.84
N GLN A 50 -3.37 -1.88 -8.97
CA GLN A 50 -2.05 -1.37 -9.38
C GLN A 50 -1.25 -2.38 -10.20
N PHE A 51 -1.11 -3.62 -9.71
CA PHE A 51 -0.13 -4.57 -10.25
C PHE A 51 -0.71 -5.57 -11.25
N ALA A 52 -2.01 -5.88 -11.17
CA ALA A 52 -2.64 -6.80 -12.12
C ALA A 52 -3.40 -6.05 -13.23
N LEU A 53 -4.01 -4.91 -12.91
CA LEU A 53 -4.89 -4.19 -13.84
C LEU A 53 -4.27 -2.90 -14.39
N GLY A 54 -3.15 -2.41 -13.83
CA GLY A 54 -2.53 -1.15 -14.26
C GLY A 54 -3.37 0.09 -13.94
N ILE A 55 -4.32 -0.03 -13.01
CA ILE A 55 -5.17 1.07 -12.54
C ILE A 55 -4.47 1.69 -11.33
N PRO A 56 -4.13 2.99 -11.34
CA PRO A 56 -3.40 3.62 -10.26
C PRO A 56 -4.12 3.52 -8.90
N ALA A 57 -3.52 2.79 -7.96
CA ALA A 57 -4.00 2.70 -6.58
C ALA A 57 -2.82 2.40 -5.63
N PHE A 58 -2.52 3.32 -4.71
CA PHE A 58 -1.36 3.16 -3.83
C PHE A 58 -1.63 2.23 -2.65
N PRO A 59 -1.01 1.03 -2.57
CA PRO A 59 -1.23 0.11 -1.47
C PRO A 59 -0.29 0.43 -0.32
N VAL A 60 -0.85 0.53 0.89
CA VAL A 60 -0.10 0.71 2.14
C VAL A 60 -0.19 -0.57 2.95
N ASP A 61 0.96 -1.16 3.27
CA ASP A 61 1.07 -2.27 4.20
C ASP A 61 1.73 -1.82 5.52
N THR A 62 2.02 -2.75 6.42
CA THR A 62 2.63 -2.45 7.72
C THR A 62 4.07 -1.93 7.61
N HIS A 63 4.80 -2.26 6.54
CA HIS A 63 6.13 -1.72 6.28
C HIS A 63 6.02 -0.28 5.81
N ILE A 64 5.22 -0.03 4.78
CA ILE A 64 4.99 1.32 4.23
C ILE A 64 4.42 2.24 5.30
N TYR A 65 3.42 1.79 6.06
CA TYR A 65 2.81 2.59 7.13
C TYR A 65 3.83 3.00 8.20
N ARG A 66 4.74 2.10 8.59
CA ARG A 66 5.80 2.41 9.56
C ARG A 66 6.86 3.33 8.95
N VAL A 67 7.37 2.99 7.77
CA VAL A 67 8.44 3.73 7.10
C VAL A 67 8.00 5.15 6.80
N SER A 68 6.82 5.33 6.18
CA SER A 68 6.26 6.66 5.93
C SER A 68 6.06 7.49 7.20
N GLY A 69 5.64 6.85 8.30
CA GLY A 69 5.50 7.53 9.59
C GLY A 69 6.84 7.97 10.17
N ARG A 70 7.90 7.17 10.03
CA ARG A 70 9.24 7.52 10.51
C ARG A 70 9.92 8.58 9.65
N LEU A 71 9.67 8.57 8.35
CA LEU A 71 10.17 9.57 7.41
C LEU A 71 9.45 10.92 7.53
N GLY A 72 8.36 11.02 8.28
CA GLY A 72 7.57 12.26 8.36
C GLY A 72 6.58 12.45 7.21
N LEU A 73 6.41 11.46 6.32
CA LEU A 73 5.52 11.55 5.15
C LEU A 73 4.03 11.52 5.52
N ARG A 74 3.68 11.16 6.76
CA ARG A 74 2.31 11.18 7.26
C ARG A 74 2.23 11.67 8.70
N PRO A 75 1.11 12.30 9.11
CA PRO A 75 0.89 12.69 10.50
C PRO A 75 0.89 11.49 11.47
N PRO A 76 1.37 11.64 12.73
CA PRO A 76 1.48 10.55 13.69
C PRO A 76 0.16 9.82 14.00
N LYS A 77 -0.97 10.55 14.02
CA LYS A 77 -2.30 10.02 14.39
C LYS A 77 -3.12 9.50 13.21
N MET A 78 -2.57 9.52 11.99
CA MET A 78 -3.26 9.07 10.79
C MET A 78 -3.44 7.55 10.81
N THR A 79 -4.63 7.04 10.50
CA THR A 79 -4.90 5.59 10.43
C THR A 79 -4.30 4.96 9.17
N VAL A 80 -4.23 3.62 9.11
CA VAL A 80 -3.74 2.90 7.93
C VAL A 80 -4.64 3.16 6.72
N GLU A 81 -5.95 3.18 6.91
CA GLU A 81 -6.95 3.45 5.88
C GLU A 81 -6.76 4.84 5.28
N GLN A 82 -6.55 5.86 6.13
CA GLN A 82 -6.26 7.22 5.70
C GLN A 82 -4.92 7.33 4.96
N ALA A 83 -3.92 6.52 5.37
CA ALA A 83 -2.60 6.53 4.76
C ALA A 83 -2.60 6.11 3.29
N HIS A 84 -3.52 5.24 2.85
CA HIS A 84 -3.66 4.88 1.44
C HIS A 84 -3.93 6.11 0.56
N VAL A 85 -4.95 6.89 0.94
CA VAL A 85 -5.36 8.10 0.20
C VAL A 85 -4.33 9.21 0.35
N HIS A 86 -3.72 9.34 1.52
CA HIS A 86 -2.71 10.37 1.78
C HIS A 86 -1.43 10.13 0.98
N LEU A 87 -0.85 8.93 1.05
CA LEU A 87 0.42 8.64 0.37
C LEU A 87 0.27 8.62 -1.15
N ALA A 88 -0.91 8.25 -1.69
CA ALA A 88 -1.20 8.39 -3.11
C ALA A 88 -1.02 9.84 -3.61
N LYS A 89 -1.31 10.85 -2.78
CA LYS A 89 -1.15 12.26 -3.16
C LYS A 89 0.31 12.75 -3.17
N LEU A 90 1.25 11.96 -2.66
CA LEU A 90 2.66 12.33 -2.55
C LEU A 90 3.50 11.87 -3.75
N PHE A 91 2.98 10.95 -4.55
CA PHE A 91 3.68 10.37 -5.70
C PHE A 91 2.86 10.60 -6.96
N PRO A 92 3.49 10.77 -8.12
CA PRO A 92 2.76 10.68 -9.38
C PRO A 92 2.28 9.22 -9.61
N PRO A 93 1.11 9.00 -10.24
CA PRO A 93 0.52 7.67 -10.42
C PRO A 93 1.44 6.61 -11.04
N GLU A 94 2.29 7.00 -12.00
CA GLU A 94 3.28 6.15 -12.67
C GLU A 94 4.36 5.62 -11.73
N GLU A 95 4.60 6.29 -10.60
CA GLU A 95 5.61 5.91 -9.61
C GLU A 95 5.05 5.05 -8.48
N TYR A 96 3.73 4.82 -8.41
CA TYR A 96 3.12 4.05 -7.32
C TYR A 96 3.72 2.65 -7.15
N GLY A 97 3.98 1.94 -8.25
CA GLY A 97 4.60 0.61 -8.23
C GLY A 97 6.02 0.65 -7.64
N PRO A 98 6.96 1.41 -8.25
CA PRO A 98 8.30 1.60 -7.72
C PRO A 98 8.34 2.10 -6.27
N ALA A 99 7.55 3.13 -5.92
CA ALA A 99 7.48 3.66 -4.56
C ALA A 99 7.01 2.61 -3.55
N HIS A 100 5.95 1.85 -3.89
CA HIS A 100 5.45 0.76 -3.05
C HIS A 100 6.54 -0.30 -2.79
N LEU A 101 7.20 -0.77 -3.85
CA LEU A 101 8.24 -1.81 -3.73
C LEU A 101 9.46 -1.33 -2.95
N ASN A 102 9.92 -0.10 -3.20
CA ASN A 102 11.10 0.48 -2.54
C ASN A 102 10.83 0.72 -1.04
N LEU A 103 9.66 1.24 -0.67
CA LEU A 103 9.29 1.45 0.73
C LEU A 103 9.14 0.12 1.50
N ILE A 104 8.56 -0.91 0.86
CA ILE A 104 8.52 -2.26 1.43
C ILE A 104 9.93 -2.80 1.64
N ARG A 105 10.79 -2.71 0.63
CA ARG A 105 12.17 -3.20 0.71
C ARG A 105 12.92 -2.52 1.84
N LEU A 106 12.87 -1.18 1.90
CA LEU A 106 13.47 -0.41 2.99
C LEU A 106 12.94 -0.86 4.35
N GLY A 107 11.62 -1.04 4.49
CA GLY A 107 11.00 -1.51 5.72
C GLY A 107 11.31 -2.96 6.08
N ARG A 108 11.73 -3.80 5.13
CA ARG A 108 12.11 -5.19 5.38
C ARG A 108 13.58 -5.33 5.73
N GLU A 109 14.45 -4.62 5.02
CA GLU A 109 15.90 -4.82 5.05
C GLU A 109 16.63 -3.88 6.02
N ILE A 110 16.08 -2.69 6.29
CA ILE A 110 16.79 -1.63 7.04
C ILE A 110 15.91 -1.08 8.16
N CYS A 111 14.73 -0.54 7.83
CA CYS A 111 13.86 0.17 8.76
C CYS A 111 12.94 -0.80 9.51
N HIS A 112 13.52 -1.78 10.21
CA HIS A 112 12.80 -2.81 10.96
C HIS A 112 11.93 -2.23 12.07
N ALA A 113 10.88 -2.95 12.46
CA ALA A 113 9.89 -2.47 13.42
C ALA A 113 10.50 -2.10 14.79
N ARG A 114 11.40 -2.94 15.33
CA ARG A 114 11.97 -2.75 16.68
C ARG A 114 13.34 -2.10 16.67
N LYS A 115 14.30 -2.67 15.93
CA LYS A 115 15.70 -2.21 15.87
C LYS A 115 16.04 -1.84 14.41
N PRO A 116 15.65 -0.65 13.93
CA PRO A 116 16.02 -0.22 12.58
C PRO A 116 17.55 -0.03 12.48
N ASN A 117 18.14 -0.45 11.37
CA ASN A 117 19.56 -0.24 11.09
C ASN A 117 19.78 1.16 10.49
N CYS A 118 19.53 2.19 11.29
CA CYS A 118 19.62 3.58 10.85
C CYS A 118 20.99 3.98 10.26
N PRO A 119 22.15 3.55 10.79
CA PRO A 119 23.46 3.95 10.27
C PRO A 119 23.71 3.63 8.79
N VAL A 120 23.05 2.60 8.25
CA VAL A 120 23.15 2.22 6.83
C VAL A 120 21.96 2.70 5.99
N CYS A 121 20.99 3.40 6.60
CA CYS A 121 19.79 3.83 5.91
C CYS A 121 20.13 4.98 4.93
N PRO A 122 19.72 4.90 3.65
CA PRO A 122 20.03 5.93 2.66
C PRO A 122 19.19 7.21 2.81
N LEU A 123 18.24 7.25 3.75
CA LEU A 123 17.31 8.37 3.95
C LEU A 123 17.54 9.08 5.29
N GLN A 124 18.71 8.94 5.92
CA GLN A 124 19.00 9.49 7.25
C GLN A 124 18.82 11.01 7.32
N ASP A 125 19.32 11.69 6.29
CA ASP A 125 19.28 13.14 6.08
C ASP A 125 17.87 13.72 5.99
N VAL A 126 16.90 12.92 5.55
CA VAL A 126 15.50 13.31 5.38
C VAL A 126 14.54 12.59 6.34
N CYS A 127 15.04 11.87 7.34
CA CYS A 127 14.22 11.05 8.24
C CYS A 127 13.99 11.75 9.60
N ASP A 128 12.76 12.19 9.84
CA ASP A 128 12.34 12.78 11.10
C ASP A 128 12.64 11.87 12.31
N TYR A 129 12.35 10.56 12.22
CA TYR A 129 12.64 9.61 13.29
C TYR A 129 14.14 9.51 13.60
N PHE A 130 15.01 9.58 12.58
CA PHE A 130 16.44 9.54 12.82
C PHE A 130 16.88 10.79 13.58
N ARG A 131 16.49 11.97 13.08
CA ARG A 131 16.80 13.27 13.68
C ARG A 131 16.34 13.36 15.14
N ASP A 132 15.09 12.97 15.39
CA ASP A 132 14.39 13.29 16.64
C ASP A 132 14.53 12.19 17.71
N VAL A 133 14.85 10.95 17.32
CA VAL A 133 14.90 9.79 18.24
C VAL A 133 16.27 9.12 18.29
N ILE A 134 16.99 9.07 17.16
CA ILE A 134 18.26 8.32 17.08
C ILE A 134 19.48 9.24 17.27
N SER A 135 19.47 10.42 16.66
CA SER A 135 20.55 11.41 16.77
C SER A 135 20.29 12.49 17.82
N ALA A 136 19.18 12.39 18.56
CA ALA A 136 18.94 13.27 19.70
C ALA A 136 20.05 13.05 20.75
N PRO A 137 20.62 14.12 21.32
CA PRO A 137 21.72 14.05 22.29
C PRO A 137 21.33 13.34 23.60
#